data_AF-A0A7S1LCE5-F1
#
_entry.id   AF-A0A7S1LCE5-F1
#
_cell.length_a   1.000
_cell.length_b   1.000
_cell.length_c   1.000
_cell.angle_alpha   90.00
_cell.angle_beta   90.00
_cell.angle_gamma   90.00
#
_symmetry.space_group_name_H-M   'P 1'
#
loop_
_entity.id
_entity.type
_entity.pdbx_description
1 polymer ?
#
loop_
_entity_poly.entity_id
_entity_poly.type
_entity_poly.pdbx_seq_one_letter_code
_entity_poly.pdbx_strand_id
1 'polypeptide(L)'
;QNIVDANMLSVLEEVQDIASSSVREADIERRYNELVAAWKDQELTFSEFKNRGFIILKGDDTYNIKEGLEEASLAVNSMLSSRYCDFMRDDVKALLNKLVAVSETLGTWIEVQATWMY
;
A
#
# COMPACT_ATOMS: atom_id res chain seq x y z
N GLN A 1 -47.29 -31.16 6.64
CA GLN A 1 -46.93 -29.95 5.88
C GLN A 1 -45.69 -29.39 6.55
N ASN A 2 -44.52 -29.64 5.97
CA ASN A 2 -43.22 -29.43 6.64
C ASN A 2 -42.91 -27.94 6.73
N ILE A 3 -42.65 -27.49 7.95
CA ILE A 3 -42.21 -26.13 8.31
C ILE A 3 -40.67 -25.99 8.15
N VAL A 4 -40.04 -27.01 7.57
CA VAL A 4 -38.57 -27.16 7.45
C VAL A 4 -38.04 -26.53 6.16
N ASP A 5 -38.90 -26.32 5.14
CA ASP A 5 -38.46 -25.93 3.80
C ASP A 5 -38.59 -24.43 3.46
N ALA A 6 -39.12 -23.59 4.37
CA ALA A 6 -39.59 -22.27 3.97
C ALA A 6 -38.68 -21.07 4.28
N ASN A 7 -37.56 -21.23 4.99
CA ASN A 7 -36.66 -20.08 5.23
C ASN A 7 -35.23 -20.42 5.70
N MET A 8 -34.85 -21.70 5.70
CA MET A 8 -33.50 -22.09 6.13
C MET A 8 -32.51 -22.13 4.96
N LEU A 9 -32.94 -22.51 3.76
CA LEU A 9 -32.09 -22.50 2.56
C LEU A 9 -31.68 -21.08 2.13
N SER A 10 -32.60 -20.12 2.21
CA SER A 10 -32.33 -18.70 1.91
C SER A 10 -31.32 -18.09 2.88
N VAL A 11 -31.49 -18.35 4.18
CA VAL A 11 -30.58 -17.84 5.22
C VAL A 11 -29.22 -18.55 5.18
N LEU A 12 -29.16 -19.82 4.80
CA LEU A 12 -27.89 -20.55 4.64
C LEU A 12 -27.03 -19.94 3.52
N GLU A 13 -27.66 -19.58 2.39
CA GLU A 13 -26.97 -18.95 1.26
C GLU A 13 -26.45 -17.56 1.62
N GLU A 14 -27.27 -16.73 2.31
CA GLU A 14 -26.84 -15.43 2.83
C GLU A 14 -25.70 -15.54 3.84
N VAL A 15 -25.77 -16.49 4.77
CA VAL A 15 -24.70 -16.73 5.76
C VAL A 15 -23.41 -17.17 5.07
N GLN A 16 -23.50 -18.02 4.04
CA GLN A 16 -22.35 -18.48 3.28
C GLN A 16 -21.72 -17.33 2.46
N ASP A 17 -22.53 -16.44 1.89
CA ASP A 17 -22.07 -15.25 1.17
C ASP A 17 -21.41 -14.23 2.10
N ILE A 18 -21.97 -14.01 3.30
CA ILE A 18 -21.36 -13.16 4.34
C ILE A 18 -20.02 -13.76 4.78
N ALA A 19 -19.99 -15.04 5.12
CA ALA A 19 -18.75 -15.71 5.54
C ALA A 19 -17.68 -15.65 4.44
N SER A 20 -18.05 -15.86 3.18
CA SER A 20 -17.15 -15.76 2.04
C SER A 20 -16.63 -14.34 1.80
N SER A 21 -17.46 -13.33 2.06
CA SER A 21 -17.09 -11.92 1.98
C SER A 21 -16.15 -11.52 3.11
N SER A 22 -16.42 -11.93 4.34
CA SER A 22 -15.57 -11.67 5.51
C SER A 22 -14.17 -12.26 5.36
N VAL A 23 -14.03 -13.45 4.78
CA VAL A 23 -12.71 -14.03 4.48
C VAL A 23 -11.92 -13.15 3.50
N ARG A 24 -12.58 -12.61 2.48
CA ARG A 24 -11.94 -11.74 1.48
C ARG A 24 -11.58 -10.37 2.05
N GLU A 25 -12.41 -9.82 2.93
CA GLU A 25 -12.14 -8.57 3.65
C GLU A 25 -10.93 -8.73 4.58
N ALA A 26 -10.86 -9.82 5.34
CA ALA A 26 -9.72 -10.12 6.21
C ALA A 26 -8.41 -10.27 5.42
N ASP A 27 -8.44 -10.85 4.22
CA ASP A 27 -7.27 -10.93 3.34
C ASP A 27 -6.79 -9.54 2.88
N ILE A 28 -7.72 -8.61 2.60
CA ILE A 28 -7.37 -7.21 2.25
C ILE A 28 -6.75 -6.51 3.45
N GLU A 29 -7.35 -6.63 4.62
CA GLU A 29 -6.83 -6.04 5.86
C GLU A 29 -5.42 -6.56 6.16
N ARG A 30 -5.20 -7.88 5.99
CA ARG A 30 -3.87 -8.47 6.19
C ARG A 30 -2.83 -7.87 5.25
N ARG A 31 -3.13 -7.78 3.95
CA ARG A 31 -2.22 -7.20 2.94
C ARG A 31 -1.95 -5.72 3.21
N TYR A 32 -2.97 -4.97 3.61
CA TYR A 32 -2.81 -3.57 4.01
C TYR A 32 -1.85 -3.43 5.19
N ASN A 33 -2.04 -4.23 6.24
CA ASN A 33 -1.17 -4.20 7.42
C ASN A 33 0.27 -4.63 7.12
N GLU A 34 0.46 -5.64 6.25
CA GLU A 34 1.77 -6.05 5.76
C GLU A 34 2.48 -4.88 5.04
N LEU A 35 1.78 -4.15 4.17
CA LEU A 35 2.32 -2.97 3.49
C LEU A 35 2.64 -1.85 4.47
N VAL A 36 1.72 -1.51 5.38
CA VAL A 36 1.96 -0.47 6.39
C VAL A 36 3.18 -0.80 7.24
N ALA A 37 3.33 -2.06 7.67
CA ALA A 37 4.49 -2.50 8.43
C ALA A 37 5.78 -2.39 7.62
N ALA A 38 5.78 -2.82 6.35
CA ALA A 38 6.94 -2.74 5.48
C ALA A 38 7.42 -1.30 5.26
N TRP A 39 6.49 -0.34 5.15
CA TRP A 39 6.78 1.08 4.93
C TRP A 39 7.08 1.87 6.21
N LYS A 40 6.74 1.34 7.38
CA LYS A 40 6.95 2.00 8.67
C LYS A 40 8.45 2.17 8.99
N ASP A 41 9.25 1.18 8.62
CA ASP A 41 10.67 1.11 8.96
C ASP A 41 11.58 1.45 7.77
N GLN A 42 11.04 2.03 6.69
CA GLN A 42 11.84 2.47 5.55
C GLN A 42 12.61 3.75 5.87
N GLU A 43 13.92 3.70 5.64
CA GLU A 43 14.84 4.82 5.87
C GLU A 43 15.60 5.15 4.60
N LEU A 44 15.72 6.45 4.31
CA LEU A 44 16.60 6.94 3.25
C LEU A 44 18.03 7.00 3.77
N THR A 45 18.97 6.50 2.97
CA THR A 45 20.39 6.56 3.30
C THR A 45 21.08 7.69 2.53
N PHE A 46 22.05 8.31 3.19
CA PHE A 46 22.81 9.42 2.65
C PHE A 46 24.26 8.99 2.40
N SER A 47 24.85 9.49 1.32
CA SER A 47 26.27 9.37 1.01
C SER A 47 26.98 10.71 1.14
N GLU A 48 28.29 10.64 1.32
CA GLU A 48 29.12 11.84 1.48
C GLU A 48 29.30 12.57 0.14
N PHE A 49 29.17 13.90 0.16
CA PHE A 49 29.46 14.74 -0.99
C PHE A 49 30.75 15.53 -0.78
N LYS A 50 31.80 15.14 -1.50
CA LYS A 50 33.15 15.74 -1.39
C LYS A 50 33.59 15.74 0.08
N ASN A 51 33.85 16.91 0.68
CA ASN A 51 34.20 17.06 2.10
C ASN A 51 33.09 17.77 2.90
N ARG A 52 31.84 17.77 2.41
CA ARG A 52 30.71 18.47 3.04
C ARG A 52 29.87 17.55 3.94
N GLY A 53 30.26 16.28 4.07
CA GLY A 53 29.53 15.27 4.84
C GLY A 53 28.39 14.61 4.05
N PHE A 54 27.55 13.85 4.77
CA PHE A 54 26.45 13.02 4.25
C PHE A 54 25.23 13.86 3.89
N ILE A 55 25.27 14.52 2.73
CA ILE A 55 24.22 15.47 2.31
C ILE A 55 23.51 15.06 1.02
N ILE A 56 23.93 13.98 0.36
CA ILE A 56 23.31 13.49 -0.87
C ILE A 56 22.63 12.16 -0.61
N LEU A 57 21.49 11.92 -1.24
CA LEU A 57 20.84 10.62 -1.26
C LEU A 57 21.76 9.61 -1.94
N LYS A 58 21.92 8.45 -1.30
CA LYS A 58 22.70 7.33 -1.86
C LYS A 58 21.91 6.71 -3.00
N GLY A 59 22.46 6.78 -4.22
CA GLY A 59 21.77 6.42 -5.46
C GLY A 59 21.17 5.01 -5.46
N ASP A 60 21.96 4.00 -5.11
CA ASP A 60 21.50 2.60 -5.15
C ASP A 60 20.34 2.33 -4.18
N ASP A 61 20.46 2.80 -2.92
CA ASP A 61 19.43 2.59 -1.90
C ASP A 61 18.17 3.39 -2.23
N THR A 62 18.32 4.61 -2.74
CA THR A 62 17.19 5.47 -3.15
C THR A 62 16.46 4.89 -4.35
N TYR A 63 17.19 4.31 -5.31
CA TYR A 63 16.60 3.62 -6.46
C TYR A 63 15.74 2.43 -6.01
N ASN A 64 16.26 1.59 -5.11
CA ASN A 64 15.52 0.46 -4.56
C ASN A 64 14.25 0.90 -3.81
N ILE A 65 14.34 1.99 -3.03
CA ILE A 65 13.17 2.55 -2.32
C ILE A 65 12.13 3.07 -3.32
N LYS A 66 12.56 3.69 -4.42
CA LYS A 66 11.66 4.18 -5.46
C LYS A 66 10.95 3.04 -6.20
N GLU A 67 11.68 1.98 -6.57
CA GLU A 67 11.09 0.78 -7.17
C GLU A 67 10.06 0.15 -6.22
N GLY A 68 10.41 0.03 -4.93
CA GLY A 68 9.47 -0.43 -3.91
C GLY A 68 8.22 0.45 -3.81
N LEU A 69 8.35 1.78 -3.88
CA LEU A 69 7.20 2.71 -3.84
C LEU A 69 6.25 2.49 -5.03
N GLU A 70 6.80 2.21 -6.22
CA GLU A 70 6.01 1.93 -7.43
C GLU A 70 5.25 0.60 -7.29
N GLU A 71 5.92 -0.46 -6.83
CA GLU A 71 5.30 -1.77 -6.58
C GLU A 71 4.22 -1.69 -5.49
N ALA A 72 4.51 -1.01 -4.39
CA ALA A 72 3.55 -0.82 -3.30
C ALA A 72 2.34 -0.01 -3.74
N SER A 73 2.53 1.05 -4.54
CA SER A 73 1.43 1.84 -5.10
C SER A 73 0.54 0.98 -6.01
N LEU A 74 1.12 0.11 -6.84
CA LEU A 74 0.38 -0.83 -7.68
C LEU A 74 -0.43 -1.83 -6.83
N ALA A 75 0.19 -2.38 -5.79
CA ALA A 75 -0.47 -3.32 -4.87
C ALA A 75 -1.65 -2.66 -4.15
N VAL A 76 -1.49 -1.44 -3.65
CA VAL A 76 -2.56 -0.66 -3.01
C VAL A 76 -3.69 -0.33 -4.00
N ASN A 77 -3.35 0.02 -5.24
CA ASN A 77 -4.34 0.30 -6.28
C ASN A 77 -5.13 -0.96 -6.69
N SER A 78 -4.48 -2.13 -6.70
CA SER A 78 -5.15 -3.42 -6.89
C SER A 78 -6.14 -3.71 -5.75
N MET A 79 -5.77 -3.43 -4.51
CA MET A 79 -6.67 -3.57 -3.35
C MET A 79 -7.88 -2.63 -3.44
N LEU A 80 -7.69 -1.36 -3.84
CA LEU A 80 -8.79 -0.40 -4.05
C LEU A 80 -9.78 -0.83 -5.14
N SER A 81 -9.30 -1.57 -6.14
CA SER A 81 -10.14 -2.10 -7.23
C SER A 81 -11.00 -3.29 -6.78
N SER A 82 -10.70 -3.89 -5.62
CA SER A 82 -11.51 -4.97 -5.07
C SER A 82 -12.80 -4.44 -4.45
N ARG A 83 -13.93 -5.06 -4.79
CA ARG A 83 -15.25 -4.76 -4.19
C ARG A 83 -15.35 -5.04 -2.68
N TYR A 84 -14.37 -5.76 -2.13
CA TYR A 84 -14.29 -6.08 -0.70
C TYR A 84 -13.47 -5.03 0.07
N CYS A 85 -13.00 -3.98 -0.59
CA CYS A 85 -12.22 -2.91 0.02
C CYS A 85 -13.11 -1.81 0.63
N ASP A 86 -14.42 -1.87 0.41
CA ASP A 86 -15.36 -0.77 0.74
C ASP A 86 -15.34 -0.37 2.21
N PHE A 87 -15.16 -1.32 3.13
CA PHE A 87 -15.10 -1.05 4.58
C PHE A 87 -13.86 -0.25 5.01
N MET A 88 -12.77 -0.32 4.25
CA MET A 88 -11.47 0.29 4.57
C MET A 88 -10.97 1.23 3.47
N ARG A 89 -11.84 1.57 2.52
CA ARG A 89 -11.48 2.27 1.27
C ARG A 89 -10.78 3.60 1.54
N ASP A 90 -11.19 4.31 2.58
CA ASP A 90 -10.61 5.60 2.94
C ASP A 90 -9.18 5.46 3.45
N ASP A 91 -8.89 4.45 4.28
CA ASP A 91 -7.55 4.18 4.80
C ASP A 91 -6.60 3.70 3.69
N VAL A 92 -7.10 2.84 2.80
CA VAL A 92 -6.33 2.34 1.65
C VAL A 92 -6.04 3.48 0.66
N LYS A 93 -7.00 4.38 0.41
CA LYS A 93 -6.77 5.61 -0.38
C LYS A 93 -5.77 6.54 0.29
N ALA A 94 -5.86 6.73 1.60
CA ALA A 94 -4.92 7.57 2.33
C ALA A 94 -3.49 7.04 2.24
N LEU A 95 -3.31 5.71 2.32
CA LEU A 95 -2.01 5.08 2.10
C LEU A 95 -1.51 5.29 0.67
N LEU A 96 -2.36 5.10 -0.35
CA LEU A 96 -1.98 5.33 -1.74
C LEU A 96 -1.49 6.77 -1.96
N ASN A 97 -2.25 7.76 -1.47
CA ASN A 97 -1.89 9.17 -1.60
C ASN A 97 -0.54 9.48 -0.94
N LYS A 98 -0.25 8.86 0.22
CA LYS A 98 1.06 9.01 0.88
C LYS A 98 2.18 8.42 0.03
N LEU A 99 2.02 7.22 -0.50
CA LEU A 99 3.04 6.56 -1.33
C LEU A 99 3.34 7.37 -2.60
N VAL A 100 2.31 7.85 -3.27
CA VAL A 100 2.45 8.69 -4.48
C VAL A 100 3.15 10.01 -4.14
N ALA A 101 2.72 10.71 -3.08
CA ALA A 101 3.34 11.97 -2.67
C ALA A 101 4.82 11.81 -2.29
N VAL A 102 5.18 10.72 -1.62
CA VAL A 102 6.58 10.40 -1.29
C VAL A 102 7.39 10.14 -2.57
N SER A 103 6.84 9.38 -3.53
CA SER A 103 7.51 9.09 -4.80
C SER A 103 7.76 10.37 -5.62
N GLU A 104 6.78 11.26 -5.72
CA GLU A 104 6.92 12.55 -6.41
C GLU A 104 7.94 13.46 -5.73
N THR A 105 7.91 13.52 -4.40
CA THR A 105 8.85 14.32 -3.60
C THR A 105 10.28 13.79 -3.76
N LEU A 106 10.48 12.47 -3.73
CA LEU A 106 11.78 11.84 -3.97
C LEU A 106 12.27 12.10 -5.40
N GLY A 107 11.40 12.02 -6.40
CA GLY A 107 11.74 12.35 -7.79
C GLY A 107 12.27 13.78 -7.90
N THR A 108 11.55 14.74 -7.34
CA THR A 108 11.95 16.15 -7.33
C THR A 108 13.28 16.35 -6.59
N TRP A 109 13.48 15.68 -5.45
CA TRP A 109 14.73 15.78 -4.70
C TRP A 109 15.91 15.27 -5.52
N ILE A 110 15.78 14.13 -6.21
CA ILE A 110 16.84 13.59 -7.07
C ILE A 110 17.21 14.57 -8.18
N GLU A 111 16.24 15.22 -8.82
CA GLU A 111 16.48 16.22 -9.87
C GLU A 111 17.20 17.46 -9.34
N VAL A 112 16.76 17.99 -8.19
CA VAL A 112 17.40 19.14 -7.54
C VAL A 112 18.82 18.78 -7.10
N GLN A 113 19.01 17.60 -6.52
CA GLN A 113 20.31 17.10 -6.12
C GLN A 113 21.26 16.98 -7.32
N ALA A 114 20.81 16.41 -8.43
CA ALA A 114 21.60 16.32 -9.66
C ALA A 114 22.00 17.71 -10.18
N THR A 115 21.09 18.68 -10.11
CA THR A 115 21.35 20.07 -10.52
C THR A 115 22.40 20.75 -9.63
N TRP A 116 22.39 20.49 -8.31
CA TRP A 116 23.33 21.10 -7.36
C TRP A 116 24.70 20.41 -7.32
N MET A 117 24.78 19.17 -7.79
CA MET A 117 26.03 18.43 -7.88
C MET A 117 26.87 18.82 -9.11
N TYR A 118 26.25 19.43 -10.12
CA TYR A 118 26.90 20.00 -11.30
C TYR A 118 27.57 21.35 -10.96
#